data_AF-A0A352UDT0-F1
#
_entry.id   AF-A0A352UDT0-F1
#
_cell.length_a   1.000
_cell.length_b   1.000
_cell.length_c   1.000
_cell.angle_alpha   90.00
_cell.angle_beta   90.00
_cell.angle_gamma   90.00
#
_symmetry.space_group_name_H-M   'P 1'
#
loop_
_entity.id
_entity.type
_entity.pdbx_description
1 polymer ?
#
loop_
_entity_poly.entity_id
_entity_poly.type
_entity_poly.pdbx_seq_one_letter_code
_entity_poly.pdbx_strand_id
1 'polypeptide(L)'
;MIAEAFPDDLNLSPMSGFKMDLSANAEFRKLFFSATCDCGTSALLSVEISNDKTVEDIKDALRSIIDGLGRQAKQFRSMSCDMHTKMRLGPMAGRQPSD
;
A
#
# COMPACT_ATOMS: atom_id res chain seq x y z
N MET A 1 1.76 -11.81 -11.97
CA MET A 1 2.92 -12.39 -11.25
C MET A 1 2.93 -12.02 -9.76
N ILE A 2 3.16 -10.76 -9.34
CA ILE A 2 3.11 -10.40 -7.90
C ILE A 2 1.67 -10.30 -7.39
N ALA A 3 0.80 -9.59 -8.12
CA ALA A 3 -0.63 -9.42 -7.77
C ALA A 3 -1.42 -10.75 -7.70
N GLU A 4 -0.96 -11.78 -8.40
CA GLU A 4 -1.60 -13.11 -8.46
C GLU A 4 -1.06 -14.06 -7.38
N ALA A 5 0.00 -13.65 -6.67
CA ALA A 5 0.66 -14.48 -5.67
C ALA A 5 0.23 -14.14 -4.24
N PHE A 6 -0.68 -13.17 -4.05
CA PHE A 6 -1.19 -12.85 -2.73
C PHE A 6 -2.20 -13.91 -2.27
N PRO A 7 -2.04 -14.45 -1.06
CA PRO A 7 -3.11 -15.21 -0.45
C PRO A 7 -4.31 -14.30 -0.13
N ASP A 8 -5.52 -14.84 -0.30
CA ASP A 8 -6.78 -14.10 -0.16
C ASP A 8 -6.97 -13.47 1.23
N ASP A 9 -6.31 -14.02 2.26
CA ASP A 9 -6.37 -13.56 3.65
C ASP A 9 -5.71 -12.18 3.89
N LEU A 10 -4.94 -11.69 2.91
CA LEU A 10 -4.26 -10.41 3.05
C LEU A 10 -5.18 -9.21 2.76
N ASN A 11 -6.38 -9.41 2.22
CA ASN A 11 -7.34 -8.34 1.84
C ASN A 11 -6.62 -7.16 1.16
N LEU A 12 -5.67 -7.48 0.26
CA LEU A 12 -4.93 -6.53 -0.54
C LEU A 12 -5.47 -6.59 -1.96
N SER A 13 -5.93 -5.44 -2.46
CA SER A 13 -6.42 -5.36 -3.83
C SER A 13 -5.35 -4.70 -4.72
N PRO A 14 -4.90 -5.36 -5.81
CA PRO A 14 -4.03 -4.72 -6.77
C PRO A 14 -4.77 -3.58 -7.48
N MET A 15 -4.13 -2.42 -7.60
CA MET A 15 -4.72 -1.25 -8.24
C MET A 15 -4.25 -1.12 -9.69
N SER A 16 -4.80 -1.97 -10.57
CA SER A 16 -4.47 -1.95 -11.99
C SER A 16 -4.80 -0.59 -12.63
N GLY A 17 -3.83 0.03 -13.28
CA GLY A 17 -4.00 1.33 -13.95
C GLY A 17 -3.87 2.54 -13.04
N PHE A 18 -3.78 2.35 -11.72
CA PHE A 18 -3.45 3.45 -10.81
C PHE A 18 -2.00 3.89 -11.02
N LYS A 19 -1.82 5.17 -11.34
CA LYS A 19 -0.52 5.80 -11.51
C LYS A 19 -0.44 6.96 -10.55
N MET A 20 0.61 6.99 -9.75
CA MET A 20 0.84 8.06 -8.81
C MET A 20 2.32 8.41 -8.83
N ASP A 21 2.61 9.66 -9.19
CA ASP A 21 3.96 10.16 -9.42
C ASP A 21 4.55 10.73 -8.12
N LEU A 22 4.52 9.95 -7.02
CA LEU A 22 5.02 10.40 -5.71
C LEU A 22 6.51 10.14 -5.47
N SER A 23 7.22 9.38 -6.32
CA SER A 23 8.69 9.29 -6.18
C SER A 23 9.35 10.12 -7.25
N ALA A 24 10.32 10.93 -6.86
CA ALA A 24 11.28 11.55 -7.75
C ALA A 24 12.16 10.55 -8.53
N ASN A 25 11.90 9.24 -8.45
CA ASN A 25 12.71 8.17 -9.01
C ASN A 25 12.05 7.58 -10.28
N ALA A 26 12.29 8.21 -11.43
CA ALA A 26 11.78 7.74 -12.73
C ALA A 26 12.30 6.34 -13.14
N GLU A 27 13.32 5.83 -12.45
CA GLU A 27 14.02 4.58 -12.77
C GLU A 27 13.39 3.31 -12.18
N PHE A 28 12.17 3.41 -11.61
CA PHE A 28 11.50 2.30 -10.96
C PHE A 28 10.12 2.01 -11.56
N ARG A 29 9.85 0.73 -11.77
CA ARG A 29 8.51 0.19 -12.01
C ARG A 29 7.77 0.08 -10.69
N LYS A 30 6.58 0.65 -10.62
CA LYS A 30 5.75 0.62 -9.41
C LYS A 30 4.53 -0.24 -9.58
N LEU A 31 4.24 -1.03 -8.55
CA LEU A 31 2.98 -1.75 -8.39
C LEU A 31 2.29 -1.23 -7.14
N PHE A 32 1.00 -0.92 -7.26
CA PHE A 32 0.22 -0.34 -6.18
C PHE A 32 -0.85 -1.32 -5.68
N PHE A 33 -1.06 -1.30 -4.39
CA PHE A 33 -2.02 -2.14 -3.68
C PHE A 33 -2.80 -1.30 -2.68
N SER A 34 -4.08 -1.59 -2.50
CA SER A 34 -4.89 -1.00 -1.44
C SER A 34 -5.13 -2.01 -0.32
N ALA A 35 -4.90 -1.57 0.92
CA ALA A 35 -5.41 -2.24 2.11
C ALA A 35 -6.58 -1.41 2.66
N THR A 36 -7.77 -2.00 2.71
CA THR A 36 -9.00 -1.30 3.12
C THR A 36 -9.43 -1.72 4.52
N CYS A 37 -9.90 -0.74 5.29
CA CYS A 37 -10.58 -0.95 6.58
C CYS A 37 -12.10 -0.80 6.38
N ASP A 38 -12.89 -1.48 7.22
CA ASP A 38 -14.35 -1.44 7.17
C ASP A 38 -14.94 -0.04 7.42
N CYS A 39 -14.17 0.88 8.03
CA CYS A 39 -14.55 2.29 8.14
C CYS A 39 -14.42 3.09 6.82
N GLY A 40 -14.05 2.43 5.72
CA GLY A 40 -13.89 3.02 4.40
C GLY A 40 -12.54 3.71 4.15
N THR A 41 -11.65 3.76 5.15
CA THR A 41 -10.30 4.28 4.94
C THR A 41 -9.42 3.22 4.29
N SER A 42 -8.65 3.60 3.28
CA SER A 42 -7.70 2.71 2.61
C SER A 42 -6.28 3.26 2.70
N ALA A 43 -5.32 2.38 2.99
CA ALA A 43 -3.90 2.66 2.81
C ALA A 43 -3.47 2.26 1.41
N LEU A 44 -2.60 3.08 0.82
CA LEU A 44 -1.91 2.77 -0.43
C LEU A 44 -0.53 2.20 -0.08
N LEU A 45 -0.28 0.98 -0.54
CA LEU A 45 1.01 0.32 -0.47
C LEU A 45 1.61 0.24 -1.86
N SER A 46 2.94 0.33 -1.97
CA SER A 46 3.64 0.19 -3.24
C SER A 46 4.85 -0.73 -3.16
N VAL A 47 5.08 -1.45 -4.25
CA VAL A 47 6.34 -2.14 -4.52
C VAL A 47 7.04 -1.39 -5.62
N GLU A 48 8.26 -0.95 -5.36
CA GLU A 48 9.11 -0.28 -6.34
C GLU A 48 10.22 -1.24 -6.76
N ILE A 49 10.33 -1.47 -8.07
CA ILE A 49 11.27 -2.41 -8.68
C ILE A 49 12.14 -1.61 -9.63
N SER A 50 13.45 -1.60 -9.39
CA SER A 50 14.40 -0.96 -10.29
C SER A 50 14.30 -1.54 -11.70
N ASN A 51 14.44 -0.70 -12.73
CA ASN A 51 14.28 -1.11 -14.13
C ASN A 51 15.32 -2.14 -14.60
N ASP A 52 16.44 -2.28 -13.89
CA ASP A 52 17.52 -3.23 -14.16
C ASP A 52 17.24 -4.66 -13.64
N LYS A 53 16.17 -4.87 -12.86
CA LYS A 53 15.84 -6.18 -12.30
C LYS A 53 15.19 -7.11 -13.33
N THR A 54 15.71 -8.33 -13.37
CA THR A 54 15.18 -9.42 -14.20
C THR A 54 13.94 -10.03 -13.57
N VAL A 55 13.23 -10.86 -14.34
CA VAL A 55 12.08 -11.61 -13.83
C VAL A 55 12.51 -12.59 -12.73
N GLU A 56 13.69 -13.18 -12.86
CA GLU A 56 14.29 -14.11 -11.91
C GLU A 56 14.59 -13.40 -10.58
N ASP A 57 15.19 -12.19 -10.62
CA ASP A 57 15.40 -11.36 -9.41
C ASP A 57 14.08 -11.10 -8.67
N ILE A 58 13.02 -10.82 -9.43
CA ILE A 58 11.68 -10.56 -8.87
C ILE A 58 11.10 -11.84 -8.26
N LYS A 59 11.27 -13.00 -8.89
CA LYS A 59 10.81 -14.30 -8.37
C LYS A 59 11.53 -14.68 -7.08
N ASP A 60 12.84 -14.45 -7.01
CA ASP A 60 13.64 -14.73 -5.82
C ASP A 60 13.24 -13.85 -4.63
N ALA A 61 12.90 -12.58 -4.90
CA ALA A 61 12.41 -11.64 -3.90
C ALA A 61 10.91 -11.79 -3.57
N LEU A 62 10.15 -12.58 -4.35
CA LEU A 62 8.69 -12.57 -4.34
C LEU A 62 8.10 -12.84 -2.95
N ARG A 63 8.62 -13.84 -2.24
CA ARG A 63 8.13 -14.18 -0.89
C ARG A 63 8.34 -13.03 0.08
N SER A 64 9.54 -12.46 0.10
CA SER A 64 9.88 -11.32 0.96
C SER A 64 9.01 -10.09 0.66
N ILE A 65 8.69 -9.86 -0.61
CA ILE A 65 7.78 -8.78 -1.03
C ILE A 65 6.37 -9.03 -0.48
N ILE A 66 5.82 -10.23 -0.65
CA ILE A 66 4.49 -10.61 -0.16
C ILE A 66 4.43 -10.50 1.36
N ASP A 67 5.44 -11.01 2.07
CA ASP A 67 5.51 -10.94 3.54
C ASP A 67 5.62 -9.50 4.04
N GLY A 68 6.38 -8.65 3.34
CA GLY A 68 6.50 -7.23 3.63
C GLY A 68 5.16 -6.50 3.49
N LEU A 69 4.46 -6.72 2.37
CA LEU A 69 3.15 -6.13 2.12
C LEU A 69 2.10 -6.64 3.10
N GLY A 70 2.10 -7.95 3.37
CA GLY A 70 1.18 -8.56 4.33
C GLY A 70 1.35 -8.01 5.73
N ARG A 71 2.60 -7.81 6.20
CA ARG A 71 2.87 -7.16 7.48
C ARG A 71 2.37 -5.71 7.53
N GLN A 72 2.63 -4.93 6.48
CA GLN A 72 2.14 -3.54 6.41
C GLN A 72 0.61 -3.46 6.40
N ALA A 73 -0.05 -4.34 5.63
CA ALA A 73 -1.50 -4.42 5.57
C ALA A 73 -2.12 -4.80 6.93
N LYS A 74 -1.54 -5.80 7.61
CA LYS A 74 -1.94 -6.23 8.96
C LYS A 74 -1.74 -5.11 9.97
N GLN A 75 -0.59 -4.42 9.92
CA GLN A 75 -0.31 -3.29 10.79
C GLN A 75 -1.33 -2.16 10.59
N PHE A 76 -1.61 -1.78 9.34
CA PHE A 76 -2.63 -0.79 9.01
C PHE A 76 -4.00 -1.19 9.58
N ARG A 77 -4.43 -2.44 9.35
CA ARG A 77 -5.74 -2.93 9.84
C ARG A 77 -5.83 -3.03 11.37
N SER A 78 -4.70 -3.20 12.06
CA SER A 78 -4.68 -3.23 13.53
C SER A 78 -4.88 -1.86 14.18
N MET A 79 -4.81 -0.76 13.42
CA MET A 79 -5.11 0.58 13.93
C MET A 79 -6.62 0.77 14.13
N SER A 80 -6.99 1.64 15.08
CA SER A 80 -8.41 1.98 15.30
C SER A 80 -8.98 2.84 14.17
N CYS A 81 -10.30 2.77 13.99
CA CYS A 81 -11.01 3.61 13.01
C CYS A 81 -10.83 5.12 13.28
N ASP A 82 -10.64 5.51 14.54
CA ASP A 82 -10.30 6.89 14.91
C ASP A 82 -8.93 7.29 14.35
N MET A 83 -7.95 6.41 14.43
CA MET A 83 -6.61 6.64 13.89
C MET A 83 -6.64 6.69 12.36
N HIS A 84 -7.37 5.78 11.71
CA HIS A 84 -7.60 5.83 10.26
C HIS A 84 -8.24 7.14 9.82
N THR A 85 -9.26 7.61 10.55
CA THR A 85 -9.95 8.86 10.25
C THR A 85 -9.01 10.05 10.36
N LYS A 86 -8.17 10.10 11.41
CA LYS A 86 -7.15 11.14 11.57
C LYS A 86 -6.12 11.12 10.44
N MET A 87 -5.68 9.94 9.99
CA MET A 87 -4.77 9.81 8.86
C MET A 87 -5.40 10.31 7.56
N ARG A 88 -6.65 9.92 7.29
CA ARG A 88 -7.38 10.28 6.07
C ARG A 88 -7.65 11.79 5.96
N LEU A 89 -8.02 12.41 7.07
CA LEU A 89 -8.36 13.84 7.13
C LEU A 89 -7.13 14.74 7.37
N GLY A 90 -5.98 14.14 7.73
CA GLY A 90 -4.74 14.85 8.03
C GLY A 90 -4.83 15.74 9.28
N PRO A 91 -3.85 16.65 9.48
CA PRO A 91 -3.79 17.55 10.65
C PRO A 91 -5.01 18.47 10.83
N MET A 92 -5.89 18.57 9.82
CA MET A 92 -7.09 19.40 9.87
C MET A 92 -8.26 18.75 10.63
N ALA A 93 -8.16 17.46 10.99
CA ALA A 93 -9.19 16.77 11.78
C ALA A 93 -9.35 17.27 13.23
N GLY A 94 -8.42 18.11 13.71
CA GLY A 94 -8.39 18.63 15.09
C GLY A 94 -8.59 20.13 15.23
N ARG A 95 -8.80 20.89 14.13
CA ARG A 95 -9.15 22.32 14.24
C ARG A 95 -10.66 22.44 14.42
N GLN A 96 -11.11 22.65 15.66
CA GLN A 96 -12.43 23.27 15.85
C GLN A 96 -12.44 24.61 15.12
N PRO A 97 -13.57 24.98 14.47
CA PRO A 97 -13.76 26.35 14.02
C PRO A 97 -13.66 27.26 15.25
N SER A 98 -12.74 28.21 15.23
CA SER A 98 -12.81 29.34 16.16
C SER A 98 -13.97 30.21 15.66
N ASP A 99 -15.03 30.31 16.44
CA ASP A 99 -16.07 31.35 16.29
C ASP A 99 -15.46 32.76 16.46
#